data_AF-A0A6C0FK66-F1
#
_entry.id   AF-A0A6C0FK66-F1
#
_cell.length_a   1.000
_cell.length_b   1.000
_cell.length_c   1.000
_cell.angle_alpha   90.00
_cell.angle_beta   90.00
_cell.angle_gamma   90.00
#
_symmetry.space_group_name_H-M   'P 1'
#
loop_
_entity.id
_entity.type
_entity.pdbx_description
1 polymer ?
#
loop_
_entity_poly.entity_id
_entity_poly.type
_entity_poly.pdbx_seq_one_letter_code
_entity_poly.pdbx_strand_id
1 'polypeptide(L)'
;MSSLVLASTSKATDAGWLAAGAVGVPYRLVGGLAVALLVHVHGADELAPARETDDADLGVPFDVCADDRLRQALLDVGYGQMQGNRFVRVDADGRELVVDVLTTSYTGRMESNQERGQLVVDAIPGLHTALREPATAVELTAVLTDGTELHTTLLLPDVAAALVLKAYAYRGRYAGSDAVDIHRLLEAANVAGRTAADWPGRTEGRDAAHVLHTSFGAVRRPNAALREQTRASGSWCRRSSPRTDLRRGRQAIRTCSVHVTNTRV
;
A
#
# COMPACT_ATOMS: atom_id res chain seq x y z
N MET A 1 -6.51 17.91 -4.30
CA MET A 1 -5.23 17.79 -3.58
C MET A 1 -5.55 17.74 -2.11
N SER A 2 -5.04 16.76 -1.39
CA SER A 2 -5.33 16.54 0.04
C SER A 2 -4.11 16.89 0.88
N SER A 3 -4.29 17.64 1.96
CA SER A 3 -3.22 17.96 2.91
C SER A 3 -3.30 17.02 4.11
N LEU A 4 -2.19 16.40 4.48
CA LEU A 4 -2.07 15.52 5.63
C LEU A 4 -0.94 16.00 6.55
N VAL A 5 -1.21 15.98 7.86
CA VAL A 5 -0.20 16.16 8.91
C VAL A 5 -0.20 14.88 9.74
N LEU A 6 0.88 14.11 9.67
CA LEU A 6 0.97 12.80 10.30
C LEU A 6 2.20 12.71 11.19
N ALA A 7 2.02 12.18 12.41
CA ALA A 7 3.13 11.83 13.28
C ALA A 7 3.52 10.37 13.03
N SER A 8 4.81 10.13 12.82
CA SER A 8 5.36 8.80 12.68
C SER A 8 5.30 8.06 14.02
N THR A 9 4.87 6.80 13.98
CA THR A 9 4.77 5.96 15.17
C THR A 9 6.01 5.09 15.38
N SER A 10 6.91 5.03 14.41
CA SER A 10 8.06 4.12 14.44
C SER A 10 9.20 4.55 13.52
N LYS A 11 10.42 4.08 13.81
CA LYS A 11 11.57 4.28 12.92
C LYS A 11 11.38 3.67 11.53
N ALA A 12 10.55 2.62 11.43
CA ALA A 12 10.17 2.03 10.15
C ALA A 12 9.37 3.02 9.32
N THR A 13 8.33 3.63 9.92
CA THR A 13 7.51 4.64 9.25
C THR A 13 8.35 5.87 8.86
N ASP A 14 9.30 6.30 9.71
CA ASP A 14 10.24 7.37 9.34
C ASP A 14 11.01 7.02 8.06
N ALA A 15 11.55 5.79 7.98
CA ALA A 15 12.33 5.33 6.84
C ALA A 15 11.50 5.35 5.55
N GLY A 16 10.26 4.86 5.60
CA GLY A 16 9.35 4.86 4.44
C GLY A 16 9.03 6.28 3.95
N TRP A 17 8.72 7.21 4.86
CA TRP A 17 8.43 8.60 4.50
C TRP A 17 9.63 9.32 3.91
N LEU A 18 10.81 9.18 4.53
CA LEU A 18 12.06 9.74 4.01
C LEU A 18 12.43 9.15 2.65
N ALA A 19 12.22 7.84 2.47
CA ALA A 19 12.51 7.16 1.22
C ALA A 19 11.61 7.66 0.08
N ALA A 20 10.31 7.79 0.33
CA ALA A 20 9.38 8.35 -0.65
C ALA A 20 9.70 9.83 -0.94
N GLY A 21 9.91 10.66 0.07
CA GLY A 21 10.09 12.11 -0.11
C GLY A 21 11.38 12.53 -0.82
N ALA A 22 12.39 11.66 -0.91
CA ALA A 22 13.71 12.00 -1.42
C ALA A 22 13.85 11.93 -2.95
N VAL A 23 12.90 11.30 -3.66
CA VAL A 23 13.04 11.02 -5.08
C VAL A 23 12.60 12.24 -5.90
N GLY A 24 13.57 12.99 -6.44
CA GLY A 24 13.35 14.24 -7.19
C GLY A 24 12.82 14.10 -8.62
N VAL A 25 12.22 12.97 -8.97
CA VAL A 25 11.66 12.70 -10.32
C VAL A 25 10.20 12.27 -10.23
N PRO A 26 9.38 12.44 -11.29
CA PRO A 26 8.00 11.99 -11.26
C PRO A 26 7.87 10.47 -11.17
N TYR A 27 7.13 10.00 -10.17
CA TYR A 27 6.72 8.61 -10.02
C TYR A 27 5.32 8.56 -9.38
N ARG A 28 4.74 7.36 -9.34
CA ARG A 28 3.54 7.05 -8.56
C ARG A 28 3.96 6.24 -7.33
N LEU A 29 3.76 6.76 -6.13
CA LEU A 29 4.01 5.98 -4.91
C LEU A 29 2.95 4.87 -4.85
N VAL A 30 3.38 3.62 -4.85
CA VAL A 30 2.50 2.45 -4.73
C VAL A 30 2.84 1.65 -3.47
N GLY A 31 2.39 0.40 -3.38
CA GLY A 31 2.81 -0.48 -2.29
C GLY A 31 2.15 -0.19 -0.94
N GLY A 32 2.82 -0.61 0.13
CA GLY A 32 2.29 -0.49 1.50
C GLY A 32 2.13 0.95 1.96
N LEU A 33 3.06 1.82 1.58
CA LEU A 33 3.08 3.22 2.04
C LEU A 33 1.95 4.02 1.41
N ALA A 34 1.69 3.79 0.12
CA ALA A 34 0.54 4.36 -0.57
C ALA A 34 -0.79 3.94 0.07
N VAL A 35 -0.91 2.68 0.51
CA VAL A 35 -2.11 2.21 1.22
C VAL A 35 -2.30 2.93 2.54
N ALA A 36 -1.23 3.08 3.33
CA ALA A 36 -1.29 3.79 4.60
C ALA A 36 -1.76 5.24 4.40
N LEU A 37 -1.19 5.94 3.41
CA LEU A 37 -1.60 7.31 3.11
C LEU A 37 -3.03 7.41 2.56
N LEU A 38 -3.47 6.48 1.70
CA LEU A 38 -4.85 6.47 1.18
C LEU A 38 -5.89 6.27 2.30
N VAL A 39 -5.57 5.48 3.32
CA VAL A 39 -6.42 5.32 4.51
C VAL A 39 -6.58 6.66 5.23
N HIS A 40 -5.50 7.40 5.45
CA HIS A 40 -5.54 8.74 6.04
C HIS A 40 -6.30 9.74 5.17
N VAL A 41 -6.05 9.75 3.85
CA VAL A 41 -6.74 10.64 2.89
C VAL A 41 -8.25 10.49 2.97
N HIS A 42 -8.73 9.28 3.18
CA HIS A 42 -10.16 8.97 3.22
C HIS A 42 -10.73 8.87 4.65
N GLY A 43 -9.92 9.06 5.70
CA GLY A 43 -10.37 9.00 7.10
C GLY A 43 -10.82 7.60 7.55
N ALA A 44 -10.13 6.55 7.10
CA ALA A 44 -10.46 5.15 7.37
C ALA A 44 -9.56 4.47 8.42
N ASP A 45 -8.81 5.26 9.21
CA ASP A 45 -7.70 4.84 10.09
C ASP A 45 -8.02 3.72 11.08
N GLU A 46 -9.25 3.68 11.57
CA GLU A 46 -9.67 2.77 12.64
C GLU A 46 -10.57 1.62 12.14
N LEU A 47 -10.82 1.56 10.83
CA LEU A 47 -11.77 0.60 10.24
C LEU A 47 -11.13 -0.74 9.91
N ALA A 48 -9.80 -0.79 9.81
CA ALA A 48 -9.04 -1.99 9.50
C ALA A 48 -7.74 -2.07 10.33
N PRO A 49 -7.12 -3.26 10.48
CA PRO A 49 -5.88 -3.40 11.24
C PRO A 49 -4.77 -2.49 10.72
N ALA A 50 -4.08 -1.81 11.63
CA ALA A 50 -2.88 -1.05 11.31
C ALA A 50 -1.80 -1.95 10.74
N ARG A 51 -1.01 -1.40 9.81
CA ARG A 51 0.16 -2.05 9.23
C ARG A 51 1.20 -1.00 8.90
N GLU A 52 2.41 -1.25 9.38
CA GLU A 52 3.61 -0.47 9.09
C GLU A 52 4.34 -1.02 7.86
N THR A 53 5.15 -0.17 7.24
CA THR A 53 6.05 -0.46 6.12
C THR A 53 7.25 0.49 6.26
N ASP A 54 8.44 0.03 5.90
CA ASP A 54 9.70 0.76 6.04
C ASP A 54 10.33 1.17 4.71
N ASP A 55 9.73 0.74 3.61
CA ASP A 55 10.15 0.97 2.24
C ASP A 55 9.15 1.82 1.44
N ALA A 56 9.61 2.35 0.31
CA ALA A 56 8.77 3.04 -0.66
C ALA A 56 8.85 2.36 -2.04
N ASP A 57 7.69 2.03 -2.60
CA ASP A 57 7.58 1.45 -3.93
C ASP A 57 7.31 2.54 -4.98
N LEU A 58 8.23 2.74 -5.92
CA LEU A 58 8.16 3.75 -6.97
C LEU A 58 7.61 3.13 -8.25
N GLY A 59 6.33 3.34 -8.51
CA GLY A 59 5.69 2.94 -9.75
C GLY A 59 6.02 3.92 -10.87
N VAL A 60 6.67 3.44 -11.93
CA VAL A 60 7.09 4.27 -13.08
C VAL A 60 6.70 3.63 -14.42
N PRO A 61 6.36 4.45 -15.43
CA PRO A 61 6.13 3.98 -16.79
C PRO A 61 7.35 3.26 -17.39
N PHE A 62 7.10 2.39 -18.36
CA PHE A 62 8.14 1.59 -19.01
C PHE A 62 9.22 2.44 -19.69
N ASP A 63 8.80 3.48 -20.40
CA ASP A 63 9.68 4.44 -21.08
C ASP A 63 10.51 5.26 -20.10
N VAL A 64 9.95 5.61 -18.94
CA VAL A 64 10.69 6.28 -17.86
C VAL A 64 11.75 5.36 -17.23
N CYS A 65 11.48 4.05 -17.09
CA CYS A 65 12.51 3.09 -16.65
C CYS A 65 13.67 2.96 -17.64
N ALA A 66 13.38 3.04 -18.94
CA ALA A 66 14.41 2.94 -19.97
C ALA A 66 15.26 4.22 -20.11
N ASP A 67 14.83 5.31 -19.47
CA ASP A 67 15.51 6.60 -19.49
C ASP A 67 16.52 6.72 -18.35
N ASP A 68 17.78 7.01 -18.70
CA ASP A 68 18.88 7.14 -17.74
C ASP A 68 18.64 8.24 -16.69
N ARG A 69 17.76 9.21 -16.97
CA ARG A 69 17.44 10.30 -16.02
C ARG A 69 16.86 9.79 -14.70
N LEU A 70 16.07 8.71 -14.70
CA LEU A 70 15.55 8.13 -13.46
C LEU A 70 16.69 7.55 -12.61
N ARG A 71 17.59 6.78 -13.24
CA ARG A 71 18.75 6.22 -12.56
C ARG A 71 19.65 7.31 -12.01
N GLN A 72 19.96 8.33 -12.82
CA GLN A 72 20.82 9.43 -12.38
C GLN A 72 20.20 10.20 -11.22
N ALA A 73 18.88 10.49 -11.26
CA ALA A 73 18.22 11.16 -10.15
C ALA A 73 18.28 10.38 -8.83
N LEU A 74 18.20 9.05 -8.88
CA LEU A 74 18.37 8.19 -7.69
C LEU A 74 19.81 8.24 -7.18
N LEU A 75 20.81 8.14 -8.08
CA LEU A 75 22.23 8.23 -7.72
C LEU A 75 22.59 9.59 -7.13
N ASP A 76 22.08 10.68 -7.71
CA ASP A 76 22.35 12.06 -7.31
C ASP A 76 21.90 12.36 -5.88
N VAL A 77 20.80 11.71 -5.43
CA VAL A 77 20.33 11.82 -4.04
C VAL A 77 20.92 10.76 -3.12
N GLY A 78 21.85 9.93 -3.62
CA GLY A 78 22.67 8.99 -2.84
C GLY A 78 22.15 7.55 -2.77
N TYR A 79 21.15 7.17 -3.57
CA TYR A 79 20.73 5.78 -3.66
C TYR A 79 21.67 4.96 -4.54
N GLY A 80 22.15 3.83 -4.05
CA GLY A 80 22.82 2.80 -4.86
C GLY A 80 21.87 1.65 -5.18
N GLN A 81 21.93 1.14 -6.41
CA GLN A 81 21.22 -0.10 -6.77
C GLN A 81 21.92 -1.30 -6.13
N MET A 82 21.23 -1.99 -5.23
CA MET A 82 21.80 -3.12 -4.50
C MET A 82 21.53 -4.44 -5.21
N GLN A 83 20.26 -4.72 -5.52
CA GLN A 83 19.85 -5.94 -6.20
C GLN A 83 18.53 -5.73 -6.93
N GLY A 84 18.47 -6.12 -8.20
CA GLY A 84 17.23 -6.06 -8.98
C GLY A 84 16.61 -4.66 -8.90
N ASN A 85 15.33 -4.58 -8.57
CA ASN A 85 14.59 -3.34 -8.40
C ASN A 85 14.96 -2.48 -7.18
N ARG A 86 15.80 -2.97 -6.26
CA ARG A 86 16.04 -2.36 -4.96
C ARG A 86 17.20 -1.38 -4.94
N PHE A 87 16.91 -0.19 -4.42
CA PHE A 87 17.85 0.90 -4.19
C PHE A 87 17.92 1.22 -2.70
N VAL A 88 19.14 1.41 -2.21
CA VAL A 88 19.39 1.70 -0.79
C VAL A 88 20.26 2.93 -0.65
N ARG A 89 19.91 3.77 0.31
CA ARG A 89 20.69 4.91 0.77
C ARG A 89 20.77 4.86 2.29
N VAL A 90 21.93 5.20 2.86
CA VAL A 90 22.08 5.37 4.30
C VAL A 90 22.06 6.86 4.61
N ASP A 91 21.21 7.30 5.52
CA ASP A 91 21.17 8.70 5.95
C ASP A 91 22.24 9.05 7.00
N ALA A 92 22.26 10.31 7.46
CA ALA A 92 23.24 10.80 8.42
C ALA A 92 23.17 10.10 9.79
N ASP A 93 22.00 9.57 10.16
CA ASP A 93 21.77 8.85 11.41
C ASP A 93 22.02 7.34 11.28
N GLY A 94 22.51 6.90 10.12
CA GLY A 94 22.81 5.49 9.83
C GLY A 94 21.57 4.66 9.51
N ARG A 95 20.42 5.28 9.21
CA ARG A 95 19.20 4.57 8.82
C ARG A 95 19.27 4.19 7.34
N GLU A 96 18.97 2.93 7.05
CA GLU A 96 18.75 2.48 5.68
C GLU A 96 17.39 2.96 5.19
N LEU A 97 17.41 3.70 4.08
CA LEU A 97 16.25 4.12 3.32
C LEU A 97 16.18 3.26 2.07
N VAL A 98 15.05 2.61 1.85
CA VAL A 98 14.88 1.62 0.78
C VAL A 98 13.81 2.10 -0.18
N VAL A 99 14.14 2.12 -1.47
CA VAL A 99 13.15 2.32 -2.54
C VAL A 99 13.22 1.16 -3.54
N ASP A 100 12.06 0.62 -3.88
CA ASP A 100 11.91 -0.41 -4.90
C ASP A 100 11.31 0.23 -6.17
N VAL A 101 12.04 0.18 -7.29
CA VAL A 101 11.61 0.76 -8.57
C VAL A 101 10.83 -0.29 -9.37
N LEU A 102 9.54 -0.03 -9.58
CA LEU A 102 8.62 -0.97 -10.21
C LEU A 102 8.11 -0.44 -11.55
N THR A 103 8.03 -1.32 -12.54
CA THR A 103 7.46 -1.01 -13.86
C THR A 103 6.24 -1.86 -14.18
N THR A 104 5.61 -1.56 -15.32
CA THR A 104 4.38 -2.23 -15.74
C THR A 104 4.69 -3.61 -16.33
N SER A 105 4.02 -4.65 -15.82
CA SER A 105 3.88 -5.93 -16.52
C SER A 105 2.60 -5.95 -17.35
N TYR A 106 2.72 -6.45 -18.59
CA TYR A 106 1.58 -6.66 -19.50
C TYR A 106 1.18 -8.15 -19.60
N THR A 107 1.85 -9.03 -18.87
CA THR A 107 1.61 -10.48 -18.89
C THR A 107 0.60 -10.94 -17.83
N GLY A 108 0.10 -10.01 -17.00
CA GLY A 108 -0.78 -10.31 -15.86
C GLY A 108 -0.05 -11.02 -14.71
N ARG A 109 1.28 -11.08 -14.75
CA ARG A 109 2.15 -11.72 -13.75
C ARG A 109 3.32 -10.82 -13.43
N MET A 110 3.88 -10.98 -12.24
CA MET A 110 5.14 -10.31 -11.90
C MET A 110 6.28 -10.90 -12.74
N GLU A 111 7.10 -10.04 -13.33
CA GLU A 111 8.30 -10.39 -14.08
C GLU A 111 9.48 -9.73 -13.38
N SER A 112 10.29 -10.52 -12.68
CA SER A 112 11.42 -9.99 -11.91
C SER A 112 12.66 -9.76 -12.76
N ASN A 113 13.55 -8.88 -12.28
CA ASN A 113 14.86 -8.60 -12.88
C ASN A 113 14.81 -8.24 -14.37
N GLN A 114 13.84 -7.42 -14.77
CA GLN A 114 13.71 -6.92 -16.14
C GLN A 114 14.71 -5.81 -16.40
N GLU A 115 15.54 -6.01 -17.42
CA GLU A 115 16.45 -4.97 -17.91
C GLU A 115 15.68 -3.89 -18.68
N ARG A 116 15.87 -2.64 -18.27
CA ARG A 116 15.26 -1.44 -18.86
C ARG A 116 16.31 -0.34 -18.90
N GLY A 117 16.90 -0.10 -20.08
CA GLY A 117 18.03 0.81 -20.20
C GLY A 117 19.16 0.39 -19.24
N GLN A 118 19.58 1.31 -18.38
CA GLN A 118 20.59 1.06 -17.34
C GLN A 118 20.03 0.53 -16.01
N LEU A 119 18.73 0.28 -15.91
CA LEU A 119 18.08 -0.21 -14.69
C LEU A 119 17.70 -1.69 -14.82
N VAL A 120 17.84 -2.42 -13.73
CA VAL A 120 17.14 -3.69 -13.49
C VAL A 120 15.95 -3.41 -12.59
N VAL A 121 14.74 -3.78 -13.01
CA VAL A 121 13.48 -3.50 -12.27
C VAL A 121 12.56 -4.70 -12.28
N ASP A 122 11.60 -4.73 -11.37
CA ASP A 122 10.53 -5.72 -11.37
C ASP A 122 9.30 -5.12 -12.06
N ALA A 123 8.75 -5.86 -13.02
CA ALA A 123 7.52 -5.47 -13.70
C ALA A 123 6.33 -6.14 -13.01
N ILE A 124 5.39 -5.33 -12.52
CA ILE A 124 4.24 -5.81 -11.74
C ILE A 124 2.91 -5.57 -12.49
N PRO A 125 1.96 -6.52 -12.43
CA PRO A 125 0.65 -6.35 -13.05
C PRO A 125 -0.22 -5.41 -12.23
N GLY A 126 -1.14 -4.70 -12.90
CA GLY A 126 -2.00 -3.69 -12.27
C GLY A 126 -1.38 -2.30 -12.20
N LEU A 127 -0.06 -2.17 -12.39
CA LEU A 127 0.61 -0.86 -12.37
C LEU A 127 0.25 0.00 -13.58
N HIS A 128 -0.12 -0.60 -14.71
CA HIS A 128 -0.64 0.17 -15.85
C HIS A 128 -1.88 0.96 -15.46
N THR A 129 -2.86 0.30 -14.83
CA THR A 129 -4.05 0.95 -14.24
C THR A 129 -3.63 1.99 -13.20
N ALA A 130 -2.72 1.61 -12.30
CA ALA A 130 -1.88 2.44 -11.42
C ALA A 130 -1.58 3.86 -11.94
N LEU A 131 -0.88 3.87 -13.07
CA LEU A 131 -0.27 5.05 -13.68
C LEU A 131 -1.25 5.83 -14.55
N ARG A 132 -2.26 5.15 -15.12
CA ARG A 132 -3.23 5.76 -16.02
C ARG A 132 -4.36 6.48 -15.31
N GLU A 133 -4.84 5.95 -14.20
CA GLU A 133 -5.90 6.59 -13.44
C GLU A 133 -5.37 7.90 -12.80
N PRO A 134 -6.26 8.91 -12.63
CA PRO A 134 -5.89 10.16 -11.99
C PRO A 134 -5.15 9.95 -10.67
N ALA A 135 -4.17 10.79 -10.38
CA ALA A 135 -3.44 10.74 -9.12
C ALA A 135 -4.22 11.33 -7.96
N THR A 136 -4.16 10.65 -6.83
CA THR A 136 -4.48 11.25 -5.54
C THR A 136 -3.23 12.01 -5.09
N ALA A 137 -3.19 13.31 -5.36
CA ALA A 137 -2.10 14.19 -4.93
C ALA A 137 -2.24 14.50 -3.43
N VAL A 138 -1.19 14.21 -2.67
CA VAL A 138 -1.11 14.39 -1.22
C VAL A 138 0.04 15.33 -0.88
N GLU A 139 -0.26 16.44 -0.21
CA GLU A 139 0.73 17.26 0.49
C GLU A 139 0.91 16.69 1.89
N LEU A 140 2.08 16.14 2.17
CA LEU A 140 2.41 15.49 3.43
C LEU A 140 3.35 16.37 4.25
N THR A 141 2.93 16.71 5.45
CA THR A 141 3.82 17.11 6.55
C THR A 141 3.93 15.94 7.52
N ALA A 142 5.08 15.28 7.49
CA ALA A 142 5.40 14.13 8.32
C ALA A 142 6.28 14.57 9.50
N VAL A 143 5.81 14.38 10.73
CA VAL A 143 6.59 14.59 11.95
C VAL A 143 7.25 13.25 12.30
N LEU A 144 8.57 13.16 12.13
CA LEU A 144 9.36 11.95 12.38
C LEU A 144 9.50 11.67 13.88
N THR A 145 9.97 10.47 14.24
CA THR A 145 10.10 10.08 15.67
C THR A 145 11.12 10.89 16.46
N ASP A 146 12.06 11.56 15.78
CA ASP A 146 13.03 12.50 16.38
C ASP A 146 12.49 13.94 16.48
N GLY A 147 11.27 14.19 15.99
CA GLY A 147 10.64 15.51 15.93
C GLY A 147 10.97 16.32 14.67
N THR A 148 11.80 15.80 13.76
CA THR A 148 12.09 16.44 12.47
C THR A 148 10.82 16.46 11.60
N GLU A 149 10.58 17.56 10.90
CA GLU A 149 9.48 17.66 9.93
C GLU A 149 9.97 17.41 8.50
N LEU A 150 9.31 16.48 7.81
CA LEU A 150 9.45 16.25 6.37
C LEU A 150 8.23 16.83 5.65
N HIS A 151 8.47 17.73 4.71
CA HIS A 151 7.45 18.25 3.80
C HIS A 151 7.67 17.70 2.40
N THR A 152 6.65 17.06 1.83
CA THR A 152 6.73 16.52 0.46
C THR A 152 5.37 16.43 -0.20
N THR A 153 5.35 16.39 -1.52
CA THR A 153 4.14 16.13 -2.31
C THR A 153 4.25 14.77 -2.96
N LEU A 154 3.32 13.87 -2.66
CA LEU A 154 3.30 12.50 -3.15
C LEU A 154 2.11 12.30 -4.08
N LEU A 155 2.35 11.59 -5.18
CA LEU A 155 1.30 11.13 -6.08
C LEU A 155 0.97 9.68 -5.76
N LEU A 156 -0.23 9.43 -5.24
CA LEU A 156 -0.71 8.08 -4.93
C LEU A 156 -1.64 7.56 -6.03
N PRO A 157 -1.82 6.25 -6.19
CA PRO A 157 -2.90 5.70 -6.98
C PRO A 157 -4.25 6.20 -6.47
N ASP A 158 -5.25 6.24 -7.34
CA ASP A 158 -6.64 6.23 -6.88
C ASP A 158 -6.89 4.97 -6.01
N VAL A 159 -7.78 5.06 -5.02
CA VAL A 159 -8.07 3.93 -4.12
C VAL A 159 -8.51 2.66 -4.85
N ALA A 160 -9.29 2.79 -5.94
CA ALA A 160 -9.69 1.65 -6.76
C ALA A 160 -8.52 1.09 -7.57
N ALA A 161 -7.65 1.96 -8.10
CA ALA A 161 -6.44 1.52 -8.80
C ALA A 161 -5.43 0.84 -7.85
N ALA A 162 -5.35 1.29 -6.59
CA ALA A 162 -4.57 0.64 -5.54
C ALA A 162 -5.14 -0.76 -5.20
N LEU A 163 -6.47 -0.92 -5.17
CA LEU A 163 -7.13 -2.22 -5.00
C LEU A 163 -6.77 -3.17 -6.14
N VAL A 164 -6.71 -2.69 -7.39
CA VAL A 164 -6.28 -3.49 -8.54
C VAL A 164 -4.86 -4.02 -8.32
N LEU A 165 -3.91 -3.15 -7.96
CA LEU A 165 -2.52 -3.53 -7.65
C LEU A 165 -2.45 -4.59 -6.55
N LYS A 166 -3.15 -4.37 -5.42
CA LYS A 166 -3.11 -5.29 -4.28
C LYS A 166 -3.81 -6.61 -4.55
N ALA A 167 -4.86 -6.64 -5.36
CA ALA A 167 -5.48 -7.88 -5.81
C ALA A 167 -4.51 -8.75 -6.61
N TYR A 168 -3.71 -8.14 -7.49
CA TYR A 168 -2.67 -8.86 -8.23
C TYR A 168 -1.53 -9.36 -7.33
N ALA A 169 -1.04 -8.53 -6.41
CA ALA A 169 -0.01 -8.93 -5.44
C ALA A 169 -0.49 -10.10 -4.58
N TYR A 170 -1.73 -10.01 -4.06
CA TYR A 170 -2.36 -11.08 -3.29
C TYR A 170 -2.52 -12.35 -4.11
N ARG A 171 -3.00 -12.29 -5.36
CA ARG A 171 -3.11 -13.47 -6.22
C ARG A 171 -1.76 -14.15 -6.47
N GLY A 172 -0.68 -13.36 -6.57
CA GLY A 172 0.67 -13.88 -6.81
C GLY A 172 1.27 -14.60 -5.62
N ARG A 173 0.95 -14.19 -4.39
CA ARG A 173 1.67 -14.64 -3.17
C ARG A 173 0.78 -15.18 -2.06
N TYR A 174 -0.51 -14.87 -2.07
CA TYR A 174 -1.48 -15.13 -0.99
C TYR A 174 -1.01 -14.65 0.39
N ALA A 175 -0.23 -13.57 0.43
CA ALA A 175 0.36 -13.07 1.65
C ALA A 175 -0.68 -12.40 2.58
N GLY A 176 -0.55 -12.62 3.89
CA GLY A 176 -1.42 -11.99 4.89
C GLY A 176 -1.34 -10.47 4.89
N SER A 177 -0.15 -9.90 4.65
CA SER A 177 0.05 -8.45 4.49
C SER A 177 -0.74 -7.87 3.33
N ASP A 178 -0.77 -8.55 2.18
CA ASP A 178 -1.57 -8.13 1.02
C ASP A 178 -3.07 -8.20 1.34
N ALA A 179 -3.53 -9.20 2.11
CA ALA A 179 -4.92 -9.28 2.57
C ALA A 179 -5.31 -8.14 3.53
N VAL A 180 -4.41 -7.72 4.42
CA VAL A 180 -4.61 -6.55 5.29
C VAL A 180 -4.68 -5.28 4.46
N ASP A 181 -3.76 -5.09 3.51
CA ASP A 181 -3.77 -3.93 2.62
C ASP A 181 -5.07 -3.86 1.79
N ILE A 182 -5.57 -4.98 1.28
CA ILE A 182 -6.87 -5.05 0.59
C ILE A 182 -8.01 -4.64 1.53
N HIS A 183 -8.05 -5.15 2.77
CA HIS A 183 -9.08 -4.76 3.74
C HIS A 183 -9.06 -3.25 4.01
N ARG A 184 -7.87 -2.69 4.27
CA ARG A 184 -7.68 -1.25 4.49
C ARG A 184 -8.18 -0.41 3.31
N LEU A 185 -7.86 -0.83 2.08
CA LEU A 185 -8.29 -0.15 0.87
C LEU A 185 -9.79 -0.29 0.59
N LEU A 186 -10.41 -1.44 0.94
CA LEU A 186 -11.86 -1.62 0.82
C LEU A 186 -12.61 -0.67 1.76
N GLU A 187 -12.15 -0.53 3.00
CA GLU A 187 -12.72 0.45 3.95
C GLU A 187 -12.52 1.89 3.46
N ALA A 188 -11.32 2.23 2.98
CA ALA A 188 -11.05 3.55 2.40
C ALA A 188 -11.94 3.83 1.18
N ALA A 189 -12.14 2.86 0.28
CA ALA A 189 -13.02 2.99 -0.88
C ALA A 189 -14.49 3.17 -0.45
N ASN A 190 -14.94 2.44 0.57
CA ASN A 190 -16.28 2.56 1.13
C ASN A 190 -16.53 3.95 1.74
N VAL A 191 -15.59 4.46 2.57
CA VAL A 191 -15.70 5.81 3.14
C VAL A 191 -15.64 6.88 2.05
N ALA A 192 -14.84 6.68 1.00
CA ALA A 192 -14.80 7.55 -0.17
C ALA A 192 -16.05 7.48 -1.06
N GLY A 193 -17.05 6.66 -0.71
CA GLY A 193 -18.30 6.51 -1.45
C GLY A 193 -18.13 5.86 -2.82
N ARG A 194 -17.05 5.09 -3.03
CA ARG A 194 -16.78 4.43 -4.31
C ARG A 194 -17.80 3.33 -4.58
N THR A 195 -18.24 3.27 -5.81
CA THR A 195 -19.21 2.30 -6.31
C THR A 195 -18.63 1.46 -7.44
N ALA A 196 -19.38 0.47 -7.92
CA ALA A 196 -18.98 -0.30 -9.10
C ALA A 196 -18.83 0.56 -10.37
N ALA A 197 -19.48 1.73 -10.44
CA ALA A 197 -19.34 2.65 -11.57
C ALA A 197 -17.96 3.34 -11.58
N ASP A 198 -17.31 3.45 -10.42
CA ASP A 198 -15.98 4.03 -10.26
C ASP A 198 -14.86 3.00 -10.47
N TRP A 199 -15.20 1.73 -10.69
CA TRP A 199 -14.23 0.66 -10.82
C TRP A 199 -13.50 0.73 -12.18
N PRO A 200 -12.16 0.51 -12.21
CA PRO A 200 -11.41 0.51 -13.47
C PRO A 200 -11.96 -0.50 -14.49
N GLY A 201 -12.48 -0.01 -15.62
CA GLY A 201 -13.23 -0.83 -16.60
C GLY A 201 -12.38 -1.69 -17.55
N ARG A 202 -11.04 -1.64 -17.44
CA ARG A 202 -10.11 -2.37 -18.34
C ARG A 202 -9.86 -3.80 -17.84
N THR A 203 -9.15 -4.59 -18.65
CA THR A 203 -8.84 -6.01 -18.37
C THR A 203 -8.25 -6.22 -16.97
N GLU A 204 -7.27 -5.40 -16.57
CA GLU A 204 -6.66 -5.51 -15.24
C GLU A 204 -7.67 -5.30 -14.11
N GLY A 205 -8.57 -4.33 -14.26
CA GLY A 205 -9.64 -4.08 -13.30
C GLY A 205 -10.65 -5.22 -13.24
N ARG A 206 -11.03 -5.81 -14.39
CA ARG A 206 -11.91 -6.99 -14.42
C ARG A 206 -11.29 -8.19 -13.70
N ASP A 207 -10.03 -8.48 -13.97
CA ASP A 207 -9.31 -9.59 -13.36
C ASP A 207 -9.13 -9.39 -11.85
N ALA A 208 -8.80 -8.16 -11.43
CA ALA A 208 -8.72 -7.80 -10.02
C ALA A 208 -10.08 -7.95 -9.31
N ALA A 209 -11.18 -7.51 -9.93
CA ALA A 209 -12.52 -7.71 -9.37
C ALA A 209 -12.84 -9.19 -9.16
N HIS A 210 -12.44 -10.06 -10.11
CA HIS A 210 -12.60 -11.50 -9.95
C HIS A 210 -11.82 -12.05 -8.74
N VAL A 211 -10.57 -11.62 -8.55
CA VAL A 211 -9.76 -12.00 -7.38
C VAL A 211 -10.42 -11.55 -6.08
N LEU A 212 -10.87 -10.29 -6.02
CA LEU A 212 -11.51 -9.71 -4.85
C LEU A 212 -12.81 -10.44 -4.50
N HIS A 213 -13.68 -10.70 -5.48
CA HIS A 213 -14.91 -11.44 -5.25
C HIS A 213 -14.68 -12.87 -4.78
N THR A 214 -13.78 -13.61 -5.43
CA THR A 214 -13.50 -15.01 -5.07
C THR A 214 -12.84 -15.14 -3.70
N SER A 215 -11.96 -14.19 -3.34
CA SER A 215 -11.13 -14.29 -2.12
C SER A 215 -11.71 -13.54 -0.92
N PHE A 216 -12.47 -12.47 -1.15
CA PHE A 216 -12.98 -11.56 -0.11
C PHE A 216 -14.51 -11.34 -0.18
N GLY A 217 -15.19 -11.76 -1.25
CA GLY A 217 -16.63 -11.52 -1.45
C GLY A 217 -17.58 -12.45 -0.68
N ALA A 218 -17.08 -13.52 -0.05
CA ALA A 218 -17.93 -14.47 0.66
C ALA A 218 -18.09 -14.11 2.14
N VAL A 219 -19.23 -13.52 2.50
CA VAL A 219 -19.70 -13.38 3.88
C VAL A 219 -20.09 -14.75 4.43
N ARG A 220 -19.13 -15.62 4.82
CA ARG A 220 -19.38 -16.77 5.73
C ARG A 220 -18.19 -17.61 6.22
N ARG A 221 -16.94 -17.22 6.01
CA ARG A 221 -15.82 -17.84 6.74
C ARG A 221 -14.87 -16.75 7.23
N PRO A 222 -14.52 -16.71 8.53
CA PRO A 222 -13.50 -15.79 9.00
C PRO A 222 -12.22 -16.09 8.22
N ASN A 223 -11.73 -15.09 7.49
CA ASN A 223 -10.60 -15.21 6.59
C ASN A 223 -9.40 -15.79 7.37
N ALA A 224 -8.92 -16.97 6.98
CA ALA A 224 -7.88 -17.68 7.73
C ALA A 224 -6.60 -16.85 7.85
N ALA A 225 -6.28 -16.06 6.82
CA ALA A 225 -5.13 -15.14 6.77
C ALA A 225 -5.22 -14.03 7.83
N LEU A 226 -6.41 -13.44 8.05
CA LEU A 226 -6.62 -12.44 9.11
C LEU A 226 -6.41 -13.03 10.52
N ARG A 227 -6.70 -14.33 10.71
CA ARG A 227 -6.49 -15.04 12.00
C ARG A 227 -5.02 -15.31 12.29
N GLU A 228 -4.23 -15.59 11.26
CA GLU A 228 -2.80 -15.88 11.43
C GLU A 228 -2.04 -14.64 11.87
N GLN A 229 -2.41 -13.48 11.34
CA GLN A 229 -1.83 -12.20 11.74
C GLN A 229 -2.28 -11.77 13.14
N THR A 230 -3.58 -11.89 13.49
CA THR A 230 -4.02 -11.63 14.88
C THR A 230 -3.38 -12.58 15.91
N ARG A 231 -3.07 -13.83 15.52
CA ARG A 231 -2.31 -14.77 16.37
C ARG A 231 -0.84 -14.39 16.49
N ALA A 232 -0.21 -13.94 15.41
CA ALA A 232 1.17 -13.46 15.41
C ALA A 232 1.33 -12.21 16.28
N SER A 233 0.42 -11.22 16.16
CA SER A 233 0.39 -10.02 17.00
C SER A 233 0.17 -10.33 18.49
N GLY A 234 -0.64 -11.36 18.80
CA GLY A 234 -0.89 -11.81 20.18
C GLY A 234 0.25 -12.62 20.82
N SER A 235 1.27 -13.03 20.03
CA SER A 235 2.41 -13.82 20.52
C SER A 235 3.58 -12.96 21.02
N TRP A 236 3.68 -11.71 20.55
CA TRP A 236 4.68 -10.75 21.03
C TRP A 236 4.31 -10.14 22.40
N CYS A 237 3.03 -10.15 22.78
CA CYS A 237 2.54 -9.60 24.05
C CYS A 237 2.33 -10.66 25.14
N ARG A 238 3.16 -11.73 25.17
CA ARG A 238 3.23 -12.67 26.30
C ARG A 238 4.67 -12.83 26.78
N ARG A 239 5.16 -11.83 27.50
CA ARG A 239 6.07 -12.06 28.63
C ARG A 239 5.94 -10.91 29.64
N SER A 240 5.80 -11.33 30.90
CA SER A 240 5.91 -10.56 32.16
C SER A 240 4.87 -9.46 32.46
N SER A 241 3.80 -9.83 33.18
CA SER A 241 3.54 -9.34 34.57
C SER A 241 2.17 -9.77 35.12
N PRO A 242 1.96 -9.73 36.46
CA PRO A 242 1.19 -10.74 37.19
C PRO A 242 -0.32 -10.46 37.31
N ARG A 243 -1.03 -11.53 37.67
CA ARG A 243 -2.46 -11.63 37.97
C ARG A 243 -3.01 -10.43 38.76
N THR A 244 -4.02 -9.80 38.20
CA THR A 244 -5.15 -9.25 38.97
C THR A 244 -6.46 -9.52 38.23
N ASP A 245 -7.36 -10.13 38.98
CA ASP A 245 -8.74 -10.47 38.66
C ASP A 245 -9.58 -9.18 38.57
N LEU A 246 -10.41 -9.02 37.53
CA LEU A 246 -11.62 -8.21 37.59
C LEU A 246 -12.58 -8.59 36.46
N ARG A 247 -13.79 -8.94 36.88
CA ARG A 247 -14.92 -9.44 36.11
C ARG A 247 -15.67 -8.31 35.37
N ARG A 248 -16.41 -8.76 34.34
CA ARG A 248 -17.64 -8.19 33.73
C ARG A 248 -17.49 -7.02 32.74
N GLY A 249 -18.02 -7.26 31.53
CA GLY A 249 -18.37 -6.23 30.56
C GLY A 249 -18.58 -6.80 29.15
N ARG A 250 -19.60 -7.64 28.94
CA ARG A 250 -20.03 -8.01 27.57
C ARG A 250 -20.85 -6.84 27.01
N GLN A 251 -20.42 -6.25 25.89
CA GLN A 251 -21.29 -5.46 25.03
C GLN A 251 -21.32 -6.05 23.62
N ALA A 252 -22.55 -6.21 23.15
CA ALA A 252 -22.94 -6.88 21.92
C ALA A 252 -22.68 -6.00 20.71
N ILE A 253 -22.10 -6.56 19.65
CA ILE A 253 -22.02 -5.96 18.33
C ILE A 253 -23.42 -6.02 17.71
N ARG A 254 -24.02 -4.86 17.45
CA ARG A 254 -25.26 -4.72 16.69
C ARG A 254 -24.99 -4.97 15.21
N THR A 255 -25.67 -5.95 14.64
CA THR A 255 -25.71 -6.26 13.21
C THR A 255 -26.72 -5.35 12.50
N CYS A 256 -26.27 -4.50 11.58
CA CYS A 256 -27.15 -3.89 10.57
C CYS A 256 -27.28 -4.86 9.38
N SER A 257 -28.52 -5.23 9.05
CA SER A 257 -28.85 -6.04 7.87
C SER A 257 -29.35 -5.10 6.77
N VAL A 258 -28.75 -5.16 5.58
CA VAL A 258 -29.31 -4.55 4.37
C VAL A 258 -29.98 -5.67 3.56
N HIS A 259 -31.31 -5.60 3.44
CA HIS A 259 -32.08 -6.43 2.51
C HIS A 259 -32.05 -5.77 1.13
N VAL A 260 -31.68 -6.53 0.10
CA VAL A 260 -31.89 -6.14 -1.30
C VAL A 260 -33.05 -6.96 -1.84
N THR A 261 -34.18 -6.30 -2.10
CA THR A 261 -35.31 -6.86 -2.84
C THR A 261 -34.97 -6.97 -4.31
N ASN A 262 -35.09 -8.19 -4.84
CA ASN A 262 -34.87 -8.53 -6.23
C ASN A 262 -36.11 -8.16 -7.04
N THR A 263 -36.00 -7.24 -8.00
CA THR A 263 -37.07 -6.97 -8.97
C THR A 263 -36.52 -7.27 -10.35
N ARG A 264 -37.02 -8.37 -10.94
CA ARG A 264 -36.78 -8.75 -12.33
C ARG A 264 -37.57 -7.83 -13.25
N VAL A 265 -36.98 -7.49 -14.40
CA VAL A 265 -37.70 -7.32 -15.67
C VAL A 265 -36.94 -8.14 -16.70
#